data_AF-A0A382GZV5-F1
#
_entry.id   AF-A0A382GZV5-F1
#
_cell.length_a   1.000
_cell.length_b   1.000
_cell.length_c   1.000
_cell.angle_alpha   90.00
_cell.angle_beta   90.00
_cell.angle_gamma   90.00
#
_symmetry.space_group_name_H-M   'P 1'
#
loop_
_entity.id
_entity.type
_entity.pdbx_description
1 polymer ?
#
loop_
_entity_poly.entity_id
_entity_poly.type
_entity_poly.pdbx_seq_one_letter_code
_entity_poly.pdbx_strand_id
1 'polypeptide(L)'
;FKGPELHHVAAAMLQGGKPERRHGQAIMCWLAVPQDRMKYFDSYLAAFFAEQGKGKPYAKPLTKKTMAAVPHGLETIKGEVERLEALRHRRNSARVAAATEMLLALGAQLITRYEAAKRRQALLDYDDLVLKTGALLSGKTSTNWVRYKLDGGLDHILIDEAQDTNPEQWQVIRTLADEFFSNEEAFNDTDDCTQVKGRTLFAVGDIKQSIYSFQGSDPAAFREMSHHFGAKVSAANRRWQPVELALSFRSTPAVLAAIDAIFADPTARDGLDFDYDNGIRHIPNRASDGGLVEIWPTVVPKEAPSEDAWTPPVKQFYQETPVARLASRIADQIADWLETGEILASKGRSIGAGDILILVQRRATFVEAMVRALKRRGIPVAGVDRMVLTEQLAVMDLVALGEFFLLPENDLNLATVLKGPLIGWDEGQLFELAHRRTGSLWAALRSRPDSEAYGTLSALLARADFAPPFELYTELLGKGG
;
A
#
# COMPACT_ATOMS: atom_id res chain seq x y z
N PHE A 1 -13.49 -2.41 -47.76
CA PHE A 1 -12.07 -2.61 -48.09
C PHE A 1 -11.87 -2.21 -49.54
N LYS A 2 -11.09 -1.17 -49.82
CA LYS A 2 -10.92 -0.60 -51.16
C LYS A 2 -9.61 -1.06 -51.80
N GLY A 3 -9.49 -2.37 -52.04
CA GLY A 3 -8.26 -3.01 -52.53
C GLY A 3 -7.68 -2.44 -53.83
N PRO A 4 -8.50 -2.18 -54.88
CA PRO A 4 -8.01 -1.60 -56.13
C PRO A 4 -7.48 -0.17 -55.99
N GLU A 5 -8.13 0.66 -55.17
CA GLU A 5 -7.66 2.03 -54.88
C GLU A 5 -6.35 2.00 -54.09
N LEU A 6 -6.24 1.11 -53.09
CA LEU A 6 -5.00 0.93 -52.32
C LEU A 6 -3.84 0.42 -53.18
N HIS A 7 -4.11 -0.43 -54.17
CA HIS A 7 -3.09 -0.87 -55.13
C HIS A 7 -2.56 0.32 -55.96
N HIS A 8 -3.45 1.20 -56.41
CA HIS A 8 -3.05 2.39 -57.18
C HIS A 8 -2.22 3.37 -56.33
N VAL A 9 -2.63 3.61 -55.08
CA VAL A 9 -1.87 4.43 -54.13
C VAL A 9 -0.50 3.81 -53.83
N ALA A 10 -0.44 2.50 -53.59
CA ALA A 10 0.82 1.82 -53.28
C ALA A 10 1.80 1.79 -54.47
N ALA A 11 1.29 1.65 -55.70
CA ALA A 11 2.09 1.78 -56.92
C ALA A 11 2.70 3.18 -57.05
N ALA A 12 1.97 4.24 -56.69
CA ALA A 12 2.49 5.60 -56.67
C ALA A 12 3.53 5.81 -55.53
N MET A 13 3.32 5.20 -54.36
CA MET A 13 4.28 5.24 -53.24
C MET A 13 5.63 4.58 -53.57
N LEU A 14 5.66 3.56 -54.44
CA LEU A 14 6.90 2.93 -54.92
C LEU A 14 7.78 3.87 -55.76
N GLN A 15 7.21 4.91 -56.36
CA GLN A 15 7.95 5.95 -57.08
C GLN A 15 8.38 7.12 -56.17
N GLY A 16 7.98 7.09 -54.90
CA GLY A 16 8.24 8.11 -53.88
C GLY A 16 9.60 8.00 -53.18
N GLY A 17 9.73 8.62 -52.01
CA GLY A 17 10.94 8.60 -51.19
C GLY A 17 11.19 7.27 -50.47
N LYS A 18 12.37 7.07 -49.88
CA LYS A 18 12.76 5.82 -49.17
C LYS A 18 11.69 5.27 -48.17
N PRO A 19 11.08 6.08 -47.29
CA PRO A 19 10.03 5.59 -46.38
C PRO A 19 8.71 5.25 -47.11
N GLU A 20 8.30 6.04 -48.10
CA GLU A 20 7.10 5.74 -48.91
C GLU A 20 7.25 4.44 -49.70
N ARG A 21 8.44 4.18 -50.28
CA ARG A 21 8.71 2.93 -50.99
C ARG A 21 8.56 1.71 -50.09
N ARG A 22 9.05 1.81 -48.85
CA ARG A 22 8.92 0.73 -47.85
C ARG A 22 7.46 0.46 -47.51
N HIS A 23 6.67 1.51 -47.26
CA HIS A 23 5.25 1.37 -46.93
C HIS A 23 4.44 0.88 -48.14
N GLY A 24 4.69 1.41 -49.33
CA GLY A 24 4.07 0.98 -50.59
C GLY A 24 4.40 -0.49 -50.91
N GLN A 25 5.63 -0.94 -50.67
CA GLN A 25 6.01 -2.34 -50.82
C GLN A 25 5.26 -3.24 -49.84
N ALA A 26 5.13 -2.84 -48.57
CA ALA A 26 4.37 -3.61 -47.58
C ALA A 26 2.88 -3.75 -47.96
N ILE A 27 2.27 -2.68 -48.49
CA ILE A 27 0.89 -2.69 -48.99
C ILE A 27 0.77 -3.62 -50.22
N MET A 28 1.66 -3.49 -51.21
CA MET A 28 1.65 -4.32 -52.42
C MET A 28 1.86 -5.80 -52.11
N CYS A 29 2.84 -6.13 -51.25
CA CYS A 29 3.10 -7.50 -50.82
C CYS A 29 1.87 -8.12 -50.16
N TRP A 30 1.20 -7.39 -49.27
CA TRP A 30 -0.02 -7.88 -48.60
C TRP A 30 -1.21 -8.04 -49.54
N LEU A 31 -1.35 -7.16 -50.54
CA LEU A 31 -2.38 -7.27 -51.57
C LEU A 31 -2.16 -8.48 -52.49
N ALA A 32 -0.89 -8.78 -52.82
CA ALA A 32 -0.48 -9.85 -53.74
C ALA A 32 -0.60 -11.28 -53.17
N VAL A 33 -0.73 -11.44 -51.85
CA VAL A 33 -0.81 -12.76 -51.17
C VAL A 33 -2.14 -12.99 -50.44
N PRO A 34 -3.29 -13.09 -51.13
CA PRO A 34 -4.59 -13.27 -50.48
C PRO A 34 -4.67 -14.43 -49.48
N GLN A 35 -3.98 -15.53 -49.79
CA GLN A 35 -3.98 -16.75 -48.98
C GLN A 35 -3.16 -16.61 -47.67
N ASP A 36 -2.16 -15.71 -47.64
CA ASP A 36 -1.24 -15.53 -46.51
C ASP A 36 -1.38 -14.17 -45.81
N ARG A 37 -2.47 -13.44 -46.05
CA ARG A 37 -2.69 -12.09 -45.49
C ARG A 37 -2.57 -12.02 -43.97
N MET A 38 -2.95 -13.09 -43.28
CA MET A 38 -2.85 -13.17 -41.82
C MET A 38 -1.38 -13.17 -41.35
N LYS A 39 -0.50 -13.88 -42.06
CA LYS A 39 0.94 -13.98 -41.73
C LYS A 39 1.65 -12.64 -41.90
N TYR A 40 1.25 -11.86 -42.90
CA TYR A 40 1.86 -10.56 -43.23
C TYR A 40 1.09 -9.36 -42.66
N PHE A 41 0.10 -9.59 -41.80
CA PHE A 41 -0.77 -8.53 -41.30
C PHE A 41 -0.03 -7.49 -40.45
N ASP A 42 0.93 -7.88 -39.62
CA ASP A 42 1.70 -6.92 -38.82
C ASP A 42 2.62 -6.07 -39.71
N SER A 43 3.18 -6.64 -40.79
CA SER A 43 3.93 -5.88 -41.79
C SER A 43 3.04 -4.90 -42.56
N TYR A 44 1.78 -5.27 -42.79
CA TYR A 44 0.78 -4.39 -43.38
C TYR A 44 0.43 -3.22 -42.45
N LEU A 45 0.22 -3.47 -41.15
CA LEU A 45 -0.02 -2.42 -40.15
C LEU A 45 1.16 -1.43 -40.06
N ALA A 46 2.40 -1.92 -40.15
CA ALA A 46 3.60 -1.07 -40.13
C ALA A 46 3.68 -0.07 -41.29
N ALA A 47 2.89 -0.22 -42.37
CA ALA A 47 2.81 0.75 -43.44
C ALA A 47 1.96 1.99 -43.08
N PHE A 48 1.08 1.88 -42.09
CA PHE A 48 0.10 2.92 -41.72
C PHE A 48 0.36 3.53 -40.34
N PHE A 49 0.96 2.77 -39.41
CA PHE A 49 1.19 3.19 -38.03
C PHE A 49 2.66 3.13 -37.63
N ALA A 50 3.07 4.05 -36.76
CA ALA A 50 4.40 4.07 -36.15
C ALA A 50 4.67 2.82 -35.28
N GLU A 51 5.91 2.67 -34.80
CA GLU A 51 6.32 1.57 -33.91
C GLU A 51 5.95 0.18 -34.42
N GLN A 52 6.19 -0.08 -35.71
CA GLN A 52 5.88 -1.37 -36.35
C GLN A 52 4.41 -1.77 -36.21
N GLY A 53 3.47 -0.83 -36.41
CA GLY A 53 2.04 -1.14 -36.37
C GLY A 53 1.37 -0.95 -34.99
N LYS A 54 2.12 -0.56 -33.95
CA LYS A 54 1.61 -0.41 -32.57
C LYS A 54 1.33 1.03 -32.16
N GLY A 55 1.99 2.00 -32.77
CA GLY A 55 1.86 3.41 -32.44
C GLY A 55 0.66 4.09 -33.10
N LYS A 56 0.71 5.43 -33.08
CA LYS A 56 -0.25 6.31 -33.75
C LYS A 56 -0.10 6.24 -35.28
N PRO A 57 -1.15 6.58 -36.06
CA PRO A 57 -1.06 6.73 -37.51
C PRO A 57 0.04 7.73 -37.91
N TYR A 58 0.66 7.53 -39.07
CA TYR A 58 1.63 8.49 -39.59
C TYR A 58 0.97 9.83 -39.93
N ALA A 59 1.49 10.93 -39.37
CA ALA A 59 0.95 12.28 -39.60
C ALA A 59 1.07 12.77 -41.06
N LYS A 60 2.06 12.26 -41.80
CA LYS A 60 2.28 12.55 -43.22
C LYS A 60 2.47 11.24 -43.99
N PRO A 61 1.39 10.54 -44.35
CA PRO A 61 1.48 9.21 -44.97
C PRO A 61 1.90 9.25 -46.44
N LEU A 62 1.75 10.40 -47.13
CA LEU A 62 2.09 10.63 -48.52
C LEU A 62 2.88 11.94 -48.71
N THR A 63 3.77 11.97 -49.70
CA THR A 63 4.47 13.18 -50.15
C THR A 63 3.64 13.97 -51.16
N LYS A 64 3.98 15.25 -51.35
CA LYS A 64 3.31 16.14 -52.31
C LYS A 64 3.30 15.59 -53.74
N LYS A 65 4.35 14.87 -54.14
CA LYS A 65 4.48 14.23 -55.46
C LYS A 65 3.47 13.08 -55.63
N THR A 66 3.36 12.23 -54.61
CA THR A 66 2.40 11.11 -54.60
C THR A 66 0.95 11.60 -54.57
N MET A 67 0.68 12.69 -53.83
CA MET A 67 -0.63 13.35 -53.81
C MET A 67 -1.02 13.96 -55.16
N ALA A 68 -0.07 14.50 -55.92
CA ALA A 68 -0.33 15.03 -57.26
C ALA A 68 -0.62 13.92 -58.28
N ALA A 69 0.00 12.74 -58.11
CA ALA A 69 -0.22 11.57 -58.96
C ALA A 69 -1.54 10.84 -58.66
N VAL A 70 -1.99 10.83 -57.40
CA VAL A 70 -3.25 10.19 -56.97
C VAL A 70 -4.04 11.15 -56.07
N PRO A 71 -4.93 12.00 -56.65
CA PRO A 71 -5.66 13.04 -55.91
C PRO A 71 -6.51 12.50 -54.74
N HIS A 72 -7.11 11.32 -54.87
CA HIS A 72 -7.90 10.66 -53.81
C HIS A 72 -7.06 9.80 -52.85
N GLY A 73 -5.74 9.74 -53.01
CA GLY A 73 -4.90 8.78 -52.29
C GLY A 73 -4.86 8.99 -50.78
N LEU A 74 -4.99 10.24 -50.32
CA LEU A 74 -5.05 10.56 -48.89
C LEU A 74 -6.37 10.08 -48.26
N GLU A 75 -7.50 10.20 -48.96
CA GLU A 75 -8.80 9.71 -48.50
C GLU A 75 -8.82 8.18 -48.43
N THR A 76 -8.24 7.51 -49.43
CA THR A 76 -8.11 6.05 -49.45
C THR A 76 -7.25 5.55 -48.28
N ILE A 77 -6.12 6.21 -47.98
CA ILE A 77 -5.29 5.84 -46.80
C ILE A 77 -6.03 6.11 -45.49
N LYS A 78 -6.72 7.25 -45.36
CA LYS A 78 -7.49 7.57 -44.14
C LYS A 78 -8.59 6.54 -43.87
N GLY A 79 -9.39 6.20 -44.88
CA GLY A 79 -10.44 5.17 -44.72
C GLY A 79 -9.87 3.78 -44.41
N GLU A 80 -8.67 3.47 -44.90
CA GLU A 80 -7.97 2.23 -44.55
C GLU A 80 -7.39 2.27 -43.13
N VAL A 81 -6.86 3.40 -42.68
CA VAL A 81 -6.42 3.62 -41.29
C VAL A 81 -7.58 3.40 -40.33
N GLU A 82 -8.74 4.03 -40.56
CA GLU A 82 -9.94 3.86 -39.72
C GLU A 82 -10.39 2.39 -39.64
N ARG A 83 -10.40 1.70 -40.78
CA ARG A 83 -10.72 0.26 -40.85
C ARG A 83 -9.71 -0.57 -40.05
N LEU A 84 -8.43 -0.27 -40.17
CA LEU A 84 -7.35 -0.96 -39.46
C LEU A 84 -7.34 -0.66 -37.97
N GLU A 85 -7.70 0.55 -37.55
CA GLU A 85 -7.88 0.90 -36.13
C GLU A 85 -9.01 0.09 -35.52
N ALA A 86 -10.18 0.03 -36.18
CA ALA A 86 -11.29 -0.80 -35.73
C ALA A 86 -10.90 -2.29 -35.62
N LEU A 87 -10.14 -2.80 -36.59
CA LEU A 87 -9.66 -4.18 -36.58
C LEU A 87 -8.59 -4.43 -35.49
N ARG A 88 -7.67 -3.48 -35.28
CA ARG A 88 -6.67 -3.52 -34.20
C ARG A 88 -7.36 -3.54 -32.84
N HIS A 89 -8.38 -2.70 -32.65
CA HIS A 89 -9.18 -2.68 -31.43
C HIS A 89 -9.80 -4.06 -31.17
N ARG A 90 -10.52 -4.63 -32.16
CA ARG A 90 -11.12 -5.98 -32.03
C ARG A 90 -10.08 -7.07 -31.75
N ARG A 91 -8.94 -7.05 -32.45
CA ARG A 91 -7.83 -7.99 -32.22
C ARG A 91 -7.29 -7.88 -30.79
N ASN A 92 -7.06 -6.66 -30.32
CA ASN A 92 -6.55 -6.40 -28.99
C ASN A 92 -7.58 -6.81 -27.92
N SER A 93 -8.86 -6.50 -28.12
CA SER A 93 -9.94 -6.95 -27.21
C SER A 93 -10.00 -8.48 -27.12
N ALA A 94 -9.91 -9.20 -28.25
CA ALA A 94 -9.89 -10.67 -28.26
C ALA A 94 -8.65 -11.22 -27.53
N ARG A 95 -7.47 -10.61 -27.73
CA ARG A 95 -6.24 -10.99 -27.01
C ARG A 95 -6.36 -10.73 -25.50
N VAL A 96 -6.91 -9.59 -25.11
CA VAL A 96 -7.15 -9.26 -23.70
C VAL A 96 -8.13 -10.25 -23.10
N ALA A 97 -9.24 -10.55 -23.76
CA ALA A 97 -10.21 -11.54 -23.29
C ALA A 97 -9.57 -12.92 -23.06
N ALA A 98 -8.81 -13.42 -24.04
CA ALA A 98 -8.11 -14.71 -23.92
C ALA A 98 -7.06 -14.70 -22.80
N ALA A 99 -6.30 -13.61 -22.65
CA ALA A 99 -5.32 -13.47 -21.58
C ALA A 99 -6.01 -13.41 -20.19
N THR A 100 -7.11 -12.69 -20.08
CA THR A 100 -7.92 -12.62 -18.85
C THR A 100 -8.51 -13.98 -18.50
N GLU A 101 -9.03 -14.73 -19.47
CA GLU A 101 -9.54 -16.09 -19.24
C GLU A 101 -8.45 -17.02 -18.69
N MET A 102 -7.26 -17.01 -19.30
CA MET A 102 -6.11 -17.79 -18.81
C MET A 102 -5.69 -17.36 -17.39
N LEU A 103 -5.68 -16.06 -17.12
CA LEU A 103 -5.36 -15.53 -15.79
C LEU A 103 -6.40 -15.95 -14.75
N LEU A 104 -7.68 -15.92 -15.07
CA LEU A 104 -8.76 -16.37 -14.19
C LEU A 104 -8.67 -17.87 -13.91
N ALA A 105 -8.38 -18.69 -14.93
CA ALA A 105 -8.18 -20.12 -14.76
C ALA A 105 -6.99 -20.44 -13.84
N LEU A 106 -5.87 -19.73 -14.03
CA LEU A 106 -4.70 -19.85 -13.15
C LEU A 106 -5.02 -19.39 -11.72
N GLY A 107 -5.67 -18.24 -11.57
CA GLY A 107 -6.07 -17.67 -10.28
C GLY A 107 -6.98 -18.62 -9.50
N ALA A 108 -7.98 -19.22 -10.16
CA ALA A 108 -8.87 -20.20 -9.54
C ALA A 108 -8.13 -21.43 -9.01
N GLN A 109 -7.17 -21.96 -9.79
CA GLN A 109 -6.33 -23.08 -9.36
C GLN A 109 -5.40 -22.70 -8.21
N LEU A 110 -4.84 -21.49 -8.23
CA LEU A 110 -4.00 -20.97 -7.15
C LEU A 110 -4.79 -20.87 -5.84
N ILE A 111 -5.96 -20.22 -5.87
CA ILE A 111 -6.84 -20.07 -4.70
C ILE A 111 -7.21 -21.45 -4.15
N THR A 112 -7.58 -22.39 -5.01
CA THR A 112 -7.93 -23.76 -4.60
C THR A 112 -6.78 -24.44 -3.84
N ARG A 113 -5.55 -24.34 -4.36
CA ARG A 113 -4.37 -24.93 -3.71
C ARG A 113 -3.99 -24.21 -2.42
N TYR A 114 -4.11 -22.89 -2.39
CA TYR A 114 -3.86 -22.08 -1.20
C TYR A 114 -4.83 -22.44 -0.05
N GLU A 115 -6.13 -22.52 -0.35
CA GLU A 115 -7.15 -22.99 0.61
C GLU A 115 -6.87 -24.40 1.12
N ALA A 116 -6.48 -25.33 0.24
CA ALA A 116 -6.13 -26.69 0.63
C ALA A 116 -4.90 -26.74 1.55
N ALA A 117 -3.88 -25.91 1.28
CA ALA A 117 -2.70 -25.80 2.12
C ALA A 117 -3.03 -25.24 3.51
N LYS A 118 -3.85 -24.17 3.59
CA LYS A 118 -4.34 -23.61 4.85
C LYS A 118 -5.09 -24.66 5.68
N ARG A 119 -6.02 -25.39 5.05
CA ARG A 119 -6.80 -26.45 5.73
C ARG A 119 -5.92 -27.58 6.26
N ARG A 120 -4.91 -28.01 5.49
CA ARG A 120 -3.98 -29.07 5.94
C ARG A 120 -3.22 -28.68 7.21
N GLN A 121 -2.97 -27.39 7.41
CA GLN A 121 -2.27 -26.85 8.58
C GLN A 121 -3.21 -26.33 9.67
N ALA A 122 -4.53 -26.44 9.47
CA ALA A 122 -5.56 -25.87 10.35
C ALA A 122 -5.39 -24.36 10.61
N LEU A 123 -4.97 -23.61 9.58
CA LEU A 123 -4.77 -22.17 9.65
C LEU A 123 -5.96 -21.39 9.07
N LEU A 124 -6.15 -20.16 9.58
CA LEU A 124 -7.07 -19.15 9.07
C LEU A 124 -6.28 -17.84 8.86
N ASP A 125 -6.46 -17.19 7.72
CA ASP A 125 -5.98 -15.81 7.52
C ASP A 125 -7.03 -14.77 7.96
N TYR A 126 -6.69 -13.48 7.88
CA TYR A 126 -7.61 -12.42 8.31
C TYR A 126 -8.90 -12.38 7.47
N ASP A 127 -8.81 -12.64 6.16
CA ASP A 127 -9.97 -12.68 5.28
C ASP A 127 -10.85 -13.89 5.58
N ASP A 128 -10.25 -15.05 5.88
CA ASP A 128 -10.96 -16.25 6.34
C ASP A 128 -11.81 -15.97 7.57
N LEU A 129 -11.30 -15.21 8.54
CA LEU A 129 -12.05 -14.88 9.76
C LEU A 129 -13.34 -14.15 9.42
N VAL A 130 -13.32 -13.20 8.47
CA VAL A 130 -14.51 -12.46 8.05
C VAL A 130 -15.42 -13.35 7.20
N LEU A 131 -14.88 -13.96 6.13
CA LEU A 131 -15.65 -14.73 5.16
C LEU A 131 -16.30 -15.97 5.76
N LYS A 132 -15.56 -16.73 6.58
CA LYS A 132 -16.09 -17.95 7.22
C LYS A 132 -17.09 -17.59 8.31
N THR A 133 -16.89 -16.49 9.04
CA THR A 133 -17.90 -15.99 9.99
C THR A 133 -19.17 -15.59 9.25
N GLY A 134 -19.08 -14.87 8.13
CA GLY A 134 -20.23 -14.55 7.28
C GLY A 134 -20.93 -15.79 6.71
N ALA A 135 -20.18 -16.81 6.29
CA ALA A 135 -20.74 -18.08 5.82
C ALA A 135 -21.46 -18.86 6.95
N LEU A 136 -20.85 -18.88 8.15
CA LEU A 136 -21.41 -19.50 9.36
C LEU A 136 -22.73 -18.84 9.76
N LEU A 137 -22.73 -17.51 9.78
CA LEU A 137 -23.88 -16.71 10.16
C LEU A 137 -24.95 -16.69 9.09
N SER A 138 -24.65 -16.77 7.80
CA SER A 138 -25.67 -16.76 6.72
C SER A 138 -26.44 -18.07 6.56
N GLY A 139 -26.13 -19.11 7.36
CA GLY A 139 -26.80 -20.41 7.29
C GLY A 139 -26.41 -21.27 6.09
N LYS A 140 -25.39 -20.86 5.32
CA LYS A 140 -24.79 -21.69 4.26
C LYS A 140 -24.16 -22.97 4.83
N THR A 141 -23.72 -22.91 6.07
CA THR A 141 -23.43 -24.08 6.91
C THR A 141 -24.58 -24.28 7.88
N SER A 142 -25.02 -25.53 8.07
CA SER A 142 -26.17 -25.94 8.89
C SER A 142 -25.96 -25.73 10.41
N THR A 143 -25.75 -24.48 10.84
CA THR A 143 -25.37 -24.11 12.20
C THR A 143 -26.35 -23.13 12.83
N ASN A 144 -27.65 -23.45 12.76
CA ASN A 144 -28.72 -22.71 13.44
C ASN A 144 -28.47 -22.56 14.96
N TRP A 145 -27.71 -23.48 15.56
CA TRP A 145 -27.32 -23.42 16.97
C TRP A 145 -26.36 -22.26 17.29
N VAL A 146 -25.56 -21.79 16.32
CA VAL A 146 -24.65 -20.64 16.52
C VAL A 146 -25.45 -19.36 16.66
N ARG A 147 -26.41 -19.14 15.75
CA ARG A 147 -27.36 -18.02 15.83
C ARG A 147 -28.13 -18.08 17.15
N TYR A 148 -28.68 -19.24 17.51
CA TYR A 148 -29.37 -19.44 18.79
C TYR A 148 -28.50 -19.10 20.01
N LYS A 149 -27.21 -19.45 20.01
CA LYS A 149 -26.30 -19.07 21.10
C LYS A 149 -25.99 -17.57 21.13
N LEU A 150 -25.81 -16.95 19.98
CA LEU A 150 -25.54 -15.51 19.87
C LEU A 150 -26.78 -14.69 20.23
N ASP A 151 -27.96 -15.16 19.85
CA ASP A 151 -29.26 -14.61 20.24
C ASP A 151 -29.40 -14.51 21.77
N GLY A 152 -28.85 -15.48 22.51
CA GLY A 152 -28.92 -15.48 23.97
C GLY A 152 -27.88 -14.59 24.68
N GLY A 153 -26.96 -13.95 23.96
CA GLY A 153 -25.81 -13.25 24.58
C GLY A 153 -25.45 -11.88 24.01
N LEU A 154 -26.11 -11.43 22.94
CA LEU A 154 -25.87 -10.11 22.33
C LEU A 154 -27.14 -9.26 22.38
N ASP A 155 -27.12 -8.23 23.22
CA ASP A 155 -28.19 -7.24 23.31
C ASP A 155 -27.88 -5.97 22.52
N HIS A 156 -26.61 -5.58 22.41
CA HIS A 156 -26.23 -4.30 21.80
C HIS A 156 -25.10 -4.50 20.80
N ILE A 157 -25.27 -3.98 19.60
CA ILE A 157 -24.22 -3.92 18.57
C ILE A 157 -23.77 -2.47 18.44
N LEU A 158 -22.51 -2.20 18.77
CA LEU A 158 -21.88 -0.89 18.64
C LEU A 158 -20.80 -0.97 17.56
N ILE A 159 -20.89 -0.12 16.56
CA ILE A 159 -19.98 -0.04 15.43
C ILE A 159 -19.34 1.33 15.45
N ASP A 160 -18.03 1.37 15.68
CA ASP A 160 -17.21 2.57 15.55
C ASP A 160 -16.50 2.55 14.19
N GLU A 161 -16.14 3.72 13.67
CA GLU A 161 -15.51 3.89 12.35
C GLU A 161 -16.24 3.14 11.22
N ALA A 162 -17.58 3.19 11.23
CA ALA A 162 -18.42 2.42 10.32
C ALA A 162 -18.13 2.69 8.83
N GLN A 163 -17.59 3.87 8.49
CA GLN A 163 -17.16 4.20 7.12
C GLN A 163 -15.99 3.34 6.62
N ASP A 164 -15.18 2.76 7.51
CA ASP A 164 -14.00 1.97 7.16
C ASP A 164 -14.29 0.47 7.08
N THR A 165 -15.56 0.09 7.20
CA THR A 165 -16.03 -1.29 7.11
C THR A 165 -16.15 -1.73 5.65
N ASN A 166 -15.65 -2.91 5.32
CA ASN A 166 -15.75 -3.48 3.97
C ASN A 166 -17.09 -4.23 3.75
N PRO A 167 -17.48 -4.53 2.50
CA PRO A 167 -18.76 -5.19 2.20
C PRO A 167 -18.96 -6.55 2.93
N GLU A 168 -17.89 -7.32 3.09
CA GLU A 168 -17.92 -8.63 3.76
C GLU A 168 -18.20 -8.51 5.26
N GLN A 169 -17.59 -7.53 5.92
CA GLN A 169 -17.86 -7.19 7.32
C GLN A 169 -19.28 -6.65 7.51
N TRP A 170 -19.75 -5.78 6.60
CA TRP A 170 -21.13 -5.33 6.59
C TRP A 170 -22.12 -6.48 6.46
N GLN A 171 -21.81 -7.50 5.65
CA GLN A 171 -22.65 -8.69 5.55
C GLN A 171 -22.72 -9.46 6.89
N VAL A 172 -21.62 -9.56 7.63
CA VAL A 172 -21.61 -10.15 8.98
C VAL A 172 -22.49 -9.35 9.92
N ILE A 173 -22.27 -8.03 9.99
CA ILE A 173 -23.03 -7.10 10.85
C ILE A 173 -24.52 -7.17 10.53
N ARG A 174 -24.88 -7.10 9.25
CA ARG A 174 -26.25 -7.20 8.76
C ARG A 174 -26.91 -8.51 9.19
N THR A 175 -26.20 -9.63 9.06
CA THR A 175 -26.76 -10.94 9.42
C THR A 175 -27.07 -11.02 10.92
N LEU A 176 -26.23 -10.43 11.77
CA LEU A 176 -26.44 -10.37 13.22
C LEU A 176 -27.57 -9.39 13.60
N ALA A 177 -27.53 -8.18 13.06
CA ALA A 177 -28.47 -7.12 13.39
C ALA A 177 -29.87 -7.38 12.81
N ASP A 178 -29.99 -8.08 11.68
CA ASP A 178 -31.28 -8.39 11.06
C ASP A 178 -32.19 -9.24 11.98
N GLU A 179 -31.62 -10.09 12.83
CA GLU A 179 -32.35 -10.91 13.81
C GLU A 179 -32.87 -10.07 15.01
N PHE A 180 -32.27 -8.90 15.28
CA PHE A 180 -32.69 -8.04 16.40
C PHE A 180 -34.07 -7.40 16.16
N PHE A 181 -34.47 -7.31 14.90
CA PHE A 181 -35.68 -6.62 14.43
C PHE A 181 -36.70 -7.58 13.81
N SER A 182 -36.50 -8.90 13.88
CA SER A 182 -37.42 -9.90 13.32
C SER A 182 -38.50 -10.38 14.30
N ASN A 183 -38.32 -10.18 15.62
CA ASN A 183 -39.27 -10.63 16.63
C ASN A 183 -40.21 -9.49 17.06
N GLU A 184 -41.52 -9.75 17.02
CA GLU A 184 -42.64 -8.86 17.36
C GLU A 184 -42.78 -8.56 18.86
N GLU A 185 -41.71 -8.63 19.66
CA GLU A 185 -41.81 -8.14 21.04
C GLU A 185 -41.88 -6.61 20.99
N ALA A 186 -43.09 -6.10 21.25
CA ALA A 186 -43.42 -4.69 21.28
C ALA A 186 -42.50 -3.96 22.26
N PHE A 187 -41.53 -3.24 21.69
CA PHE A 187 -40.63 -2.38 22.44
C PHE A 187 -41.35 -1.06 22.70
N ASN A 188 -41.63 -0.75 23.97
CA ASN A 188 -42.06 0.59 24.35
C ASN A 188 -40.81 1.45 24.53
N ASP A 189 -40.46 2.20 23.49
CA ASP A 189 -39.36 3.16 23.53
C ASP A 189 -39.80 4.35 24.41
N THR A 190 -39.39 4.36 25.68
CA THR A 190 -39.59 5.48 26.59
C THR A 190 -38.33 6.34 26.63
N ASP A 191 -38.45 7.66 26.66
CA ASP A 191 -37.31 8.62 26.73
C ASP A 191 -36.45 8.50 28.02
N ASP A 192 -36.73 7.54 28.90
CA ASP A 192 -35.91 7.24 30.07
C ASP A 192 -34.77 6.28 29.71
N CYS A 193 -33.57 6.85 29.57
CA CYS A 193 -32.33 6.14 29.19
C CYS A 193 -31.91 5.05 30.20
N THR A 194 -32.57 4.95 31.35
CA THR A 194 -32.24 3.97 32.40
C THR A 194 -32.91 2.61 32.21
N GLN A 195 -33.82 2.46 31.23
CA GLN A 195 -34.54 1.20 30.97
C GLN A 195 -34.60 0.82 29.49
N VAL A 196 -33.46 0.76 28.80
CA VAL A 196 -33.40 0.14 27.46
C VAL A 196 -33.66 -1.37 27.61
N LYS A 197 -34.91 -1.80 27.43
CA LYS A 197 -35.30 -3.22 27.50
C LYS A 197 -35.37 -3.87 26.13
N GLY A 198 -34.22 -4.33 25.63
CA GLY A 198 -34.10 -5.17 24.44
C GLY A 198 -33.02 -4.71 23.47
N ARG A 199 -32.99 -5.32 22.29
CA ARG A 199 -31.79 -5.26 21.44
C ARG A 199 -31.64 -3.97 20.63
N THR A 200 -30.43 -3.39 20.60
CA THR A 200 -30.13 -2.13 19.91
C THR A 200 -28.94 -2.21 18.95
N LEU A 201 -28.94 -1.31 17.97
CA LEU A 201 -27.86 -1.09 17.01
C LEU A 201 -27.43 0.38 17.08
N PHE A 202 -26.14 0.61 17.28
CA PHE A 202 -25.51 1.92 17.26
C PHE A 202 -24.33 1.90 16.28
N ALA A 203 -24.30 2.85 15.36
CA ALA A 203 -23.19 3.01 14.43
C ALA A 203 -22.77 4.47 14.40
N VAL A 204 -21.48 4.73 14.51
CA VAL A 204 -20.86 6.04 14.36
C VAL A 204 -19.81 5.98 13.27
N GLY A 205 -19.75 7.04 12.47
CA GLY A 205 -18.79 7.14 11.38
C GLY A 205 -18.88 8.46 10.66
N ASP A 206 -17.82 8.80 9.93
CA ASP A 206 -17.73 9.99 9.10
C ASP A 206 -17.17 9.60 7.73
N ILE A 207 -18.02 9.65 6.70
CA ILE A 207 -17.64 9.31 5.32
C ILE A 207 -16.44 10.14 4.85
N LYS A 208 -16.32 11.40 5.31
CA LYS A 208 -15.18 12.29 4.97
C LYS A 208 -13.83 11.75 5.46
N GLN A 209 -13.84 10.83 6.43
CA GLN A 209 -12.64 10.26 7.04
C GLN A 209 -12.29 8.87 6.51
N SER A 210 -13.05 8.33 5.54
CA SER A 210 -12.70 7.04 4.97
C SER A 210 -11.46 7.12 4.09
N ILE A 211 -10.35 6.63 4.62
CA ILE A 211 -9.02 6.66 3.97
C ILE A 211 -8.47 5.26 3.70
N TYR A 212 -9.23 4.20 4.02
CA TYR A 212 -8.82 2.80 3.92
C TYR A 212 -9.35 2.06 2.69
N SER A 213 -9.62 2.76 1.59
CA SER A 213 -10.13 2.15 0.35
C SER A 213 -9.18 1.10 -0.24
N PHE A 214 -7.88 1.20 0.04
CA PHE A 214 -6.88 0.17 -0.32
C PHE A 214 -7.05 -1.16 0.44
N GLN A 215 -7.77 -1.17 1.56
CA GLN A 215 -8.19 -2.36 2.31
C GLN A 215 -9.61 -2.81 1.94
N GLY A 216 -10.25 -2.14 0.97
CA GLY A 216 -11.59 -2.46 0.50
C GLY A 216 -12.72 -1.82 1.32
N SER A 217 -12.44 -0.78 2.13
CA SER A 217 -13.52 -0.01 2.73
C SER A 217 -14.37 0.64 1.65
N ASP A 218 -15.70 0.62 1.84
CA ASP A 218 -16.65 1.21 0.92
C ASP A 218 -17.55 2.22 1.66
N PRO A 219 -17.31 3.52 1.52
CA PRO A 219 -18.14 4.54 2.16
C PRO A 219 -19.59 4.53 1.66
N ALA A 220 -19.84 4.06 0.43
CA ALA A 220 -21.19 3.91 -0.09
C ALA A 220 -21.95 2.81 0.66
N ALA A 221 -21.26 1.74 1.08
CA ALA A 221 -21.85 0.67 1.89
C ALA A 221 -22.33 1.17 3.26
N PHE A 222 -21.63 2.11 3.89
CA PHE A 222 -22.11 2.71 5.14
C PHE A 222 -23.47 3.41 4.97
N ARG A 223 -23.62 4.20 3.89
CA ARG A 223 -24.90 4.83 3.56
C ARG A 223 -25.98 3.79 3.25
N GLU A 224 -25.68 2.79 2.43
CA GLU A 224 -26.62 1.72 2.10
C GLU A 224 -27.11 1.01 3.36
N MET A 225 -26.20 0.70 4.30
CA MET A 225 -26.53 0.05 5.55
C MET A 225 -27.34 0.94 6.49
N SER A 226 -27.03 2.24 6.55
CA SER A 226 -27.87 3.22 7.28
C SER A 226 -29.31 3.23 6.78
N HIS A 227 -29.52 3.24 5.45
CA HIS A 227 -30.86 3.13 4.86
C HIS A 227 -31.52 1.77 5.12
N HIS A 228 -30.78 0.67 4.98
CA HIS A 228 -31.28 -0.68 5.23
C HIS A 228 -31.77 -0.85 6.67
N PHE A 229 -30.95 -0.47 7.66
CA PHE A 229 -31.33 -0.56 9.06
C PHE A 229 -32.43 0.44 9.41
N GLY A 230 -32.40 1.67 8.89
CA GLY A 230 -33.47 2.65 9.09
C GLY A 230 -34.83 2.12 8.62
N ALA A 231 -34.89 1.47 7.46
CA ALA A 231 -36.10 0.83 6.95
C ALA A 231 -36.57 -0.33 7.84
N LYS A 232 -35.65 -1.20 8.29
CA LYS A 232 -35.98 -2.34 9.17
C LYS A 232 -36.45 -1.92 10.56
N VAL A 233 -35.75 -0.98 11.18
CA VAL A 233 -36.10 -0.43 12.51
C VAL A 233 -37.48 0.21 12.45
N SER A 234 -37.75 0.99 11.39
CA SER A 234 -39.06 1.59 11.15
C SER A 234 -40.16 0.53 10.94
N ALA A 235 -39.88 -0.52 10.16
CA ALA A 235 -40.82 -1.62 9.92
C ALA A 235 -41.14 -2.42 11.19
N ALA A 236 -40.19 -2.51 12.13
CA ALA A 236 -40.36 -3.10 13.45
C ALA A 236 -41.03 -2.16 14.46
N ASN A 237 -41.54 -0.99 14.04
CA ASN A 237 -42.09 0.07 14.89
C ASN A 237 -41.15 0.54 16.01
N ARG A 238 -39.83 0.50 15.75
CA ARG A 238 -38.80 1.02 16.66
C ARG A 238 -38.28 2.36 16.17
N ARG A 239 -37.61 3.11 17.06
CA ARG A 239 -37.09 4.45 16.75
C ARG A 239 -35.73 4.36 16.06
N TRP A 240 -35.65 4.91 14.86
CA TRP A 240 -34.39 5.18 14.17
C TRP A 240 -34.00 6.66 14.38
N GLN A 241 -32.81 6.93 14.91
CA GLN A 241 -32.34 8.29 15.19
C GLN A 241 -31.05 8.58 14.43
N PRO A 242 -31.11 9.23 13.26
CA PRO A 242 -29.92 9.81 12.65
C PRO A 242 -29.49 11.05 13.45
N VAL A 243 -28.31 11.00 14.07
CA VAL A 243 -27.77 12.11 14.86
C VAL A 243 -26.56 12.71 14.15
N GLU A 244 -26.64 13.99 13.80
CA GLU A 244 -25.51 14.73 13.24
C GLU A 244 -24.70 15.41 14.35
N LEU A 245 -23.38 15.17 14.36
CA LEU A 245 -22.44 15.77 15.32
C LEU A 245 -21.64 16.91 14.66
N ALA A 246 -22.30 18.05 14.42
CA ALA A 246 -21.67 19.21 13.79
C ALA A 246 -20.67 19.97 14.70
N LEU A 247 -20.74 19.77 16.01
CA LEU A 247 -19.93 20.46 17.01
C LEU A 247 -18.58 19.75 17.23
N SER A 248 -17.48 20.42 16.86
CA SER A 248 -16.11 19.95 17.08
C SER A 248 -15.56 20.43 18.42
N PHE A 249 -15.21 19.46 19.28
CA PHE A 249 -14.52 19.70 20.55
C PHE A 249 -13.00 19.65 20.45
N ARG A 250 -12.46 19.21 19.29
CA ARG A 250 -11.02 18.92 19.14
C ARG A 250 -10.24 20.13 18.63
N SER A 251 -10.77 20.83 17.63
CA SER A 251 -10.02 21.84 16.85
C SER A 251 -10.43 23.27 17.19
N THR A 252 -9.53 24.21 16.91
CA THR A 252 -9.77 25.65 17.06
C THR A 252 -10.47 26.23 15.82
N PRO A 253 -11.10 27.42 15.93
CA PRO A 253 -11.80 28.05 14.81
C PRO A 253 -10.89 28.27 13.59
N ALA A 254 -9.61 28.61 13.78
CA ALA A 254 -8.68 28.84 12.70
C ALA A 254 -8.44 27.61 11.82
N VAL A 255 -8.30 26.42 12.44
CA VAL A 255 -8.11 25.16 11.71
C VAL A 255 -9.37 24.77 10.96
N LEU A 256 -10.54 24.87 11.60
CA LEU A 256 -11.82 24.54 10.97
C LEU A 256 -12.13 25.49 9.80
N ALA A 257 -11.90 26.79 9.97
CA ALA A 257 -12.10 27.77 8.90
C ALA A 257 -11.18 27.52 7.70
N ALA A 258 -9.93 27.12 7.92
CA ALA A 258 -9.02 26.76 6.84
C ALA A 258 -9.49 25.51 6.08
N ILE A 259 -9.96 24.49 6.80
CA ILE A 259 -10.54 23.27 6.21
C ILE A 259 -11.79 23.59 5.40
N ASP A 260 -12.73 24.35 5.96
CA ASP A 260 -13.97 24.75 5.29
C ASP A 260 -13.67 25.61 4.05
N ALA A 261 -12.64 26.47 4.09
CA ALA A 261 -12.22 27.26 2.93
C ALA A 261 -11.61 26.41 1.80
N ILE A 262 -10.83 25.36 2.14
CA ILE A 262 -10.29 24.43 1.14
C ILE A 262 -11.42 23.66 0.45
N PHE A 263 -12.39 23.17 1.23
CA PHE A 263 -13.49 22.35 0.71
C PHE A 263 -14.68 23.15 0.17
N ALA A 264 -14.61 24.49 0.20
CA ALA A 264 -15.53 25.35 -0.54
C ALA A 264 -15.34 25.24 -2.06
N ASP A 265 -14.16 24.84 -2.53
CA ASP A 265 -13.92 24.54 -3.95
C ASP A 265 -14.52 23.17 -4.32
N PRO A 266 -15.45 23.10 -5.30
CA PRO A 266 -16.04 21.84 -5.74
C PRO A 266 -15.03 20.79 -6.19
N THR A 267 -13.88 21.21 -6.72
CA THR A 267 -12.82 20.28 -7.17
C THR A 267 -12.09 19.64 -5.99
N ALA A 268 -11.91 20.37 -4.89
CA ALA A 268 -11.33 19.83 -3.67
C ALA A 268 -12.32 18.95 -2.89
N ARG A 269 -13.62 19.21 -3.05
CA ARG A 269 -14.71 18.43 -2.45
C ARG A 269 -15.01 17.12 -3.20
N ASP A 270 -14.54 16.99 -4.44
CA ASP A 270 -14.72 15.79 -5.26
C ASP A 270 -14.10 14.56 -4.56
N GLY A 271 -14.95 13.58 -4.21
CA GLY A 271 -14.57 12.38 -3.46
C GLY A 271 -14.70 12.43 -1.94
N LEU A 272 -15.14 13.56 -1.36
CA LEU A 272 -15.40 13.70 0.09
C LEU A 272 -16.89 13.79 0.43
N ASP A 273 -17.68 14.34 -0.49
CA ASP A 273 -19.10 14.59 -0.29
C ASP A 273 -19.92 13.73 -1.27
N PHE A 274 -20.71 12.83 -0.72
CA PHE A 274 -21.64 12.01 -1.49
C PHE A 274 -23.08 12.55 -1.41
N ASP A 275 -23.32 13.62 -0.64
CA ASP A 275 -24.61 14.33 -0.49
C ASP A 275 -24.40 15.82 -0.82
N TYR A 276 -24.47 16.14 -2.11
CA TYR A 276 -24.19 17.45 -2.70
C TYR A 276 -24.95 18.66 -2.14
N ASP A 277 -25.93 18.47 -1.24
CA ASP A 277 -26.89 19.49 -0.83
C ASP A 277 -26.50 20.30 0.41
N ASN A 278 -25.61 19.80 1.27
CA ASN A 278 -25.20 20.53 2.47
C ASN A 278 -23.68 20.69 2.50
N GLY A 279 -23.20 21.89 2.16
CA GLY A 279 -21.77 22.20 2.24
C GLY A 279 -21.18 21.83 3.61
N ILE A 280 -19.93 21.34 3.60
CA ILE A 280 -19.22 20.93 4.82
C ILE A 280 -19.05 22.16 5.72
N ARG A 281 -19.71 22.15 6.89
CA ARG A 281 -19.59 23.23 7.87
C ARG A 281 -19.31 22.66 9.25
N HIS A 282 -18.19 23.07 9.85
CA HIS A 282 -17.84 22.65 11.19
C HIS A 282 -18.14 23.77 12.20
N ILE A 283 -18.69 23.40 13.37
CA ILE A 283 -18.94 24.35 14.46
C ILE A 283 -17.89 24.14 15.55
N PRO A 284 -17.01 25.10 15.86
CA PRO A 284 -16.06 24.96 16.97
C PRO A 284 -16.75 25.14 18.32
N ASN A 285 -16.57 24.20 19.24
CA ASN A 285 -16.90 24.41 20.66
C ASN A 285 -15.87 25.33 21.34
N ARG A 286 -14.62 25.30 20.86
CA ARG A 286 -13.48 26.07 21.39
C ARG A 286 -13.41 27.46 20.76
N ALA A 287 -14.53 28.17 20.70
CA ALA A 287 -14.69 29.39 19.90
C ALA A 287 -13.73 30.54 20.29
N SER A 288 -13.25 30.57 21.54
CA SER A 288 -12.31 31.57 22.06
C SER A 288 -10.84 31.18 21.94
N ASP A 289 -10.53 29.96 21.52
CA ASP A 289 -9.15 29.47 21.48
C ASP A 289 -8.41 30.01 20.27
N GLY A 290 -7.21 30.55 20.50
CA GLY A 290 -6.31 30.99 19.43
C GLY A 290 -5.82 29.82 18.57
N GLY A 291 -5.67 30.05 17.27
CA GLY A 291 -5.10 29.08 16.33
C GLY A 291 -4.46 29.80 15.14
N LEU A 292 -3.47 29.14 14.54
CA LEU A 292 -2.72 29.65 13.40
C LEU A 292 -2.60 28.53 12.36
N VAL A 293 -2.87 28.88 11.10
CA VAL A 293 -2.63 28.00 9.95
C VAL A 293 -1.70 28.74 9.01
N GLU A 294 -0.52 28.18 8.77
CA GLU A 294 0.48 28.74 7.86
C GLU A 294 0.69 27.82 6.66
N ILE A 295 0.77 28.43 5.47
CA ILE A 295 1.14 27.72 4.24
C ILE A 295 2.54 28.22 3.85
N TRP A 296 3.53 27.34 3.97
CA TRP A 296 4.89 27.68 3.58
C TRP A 296 5.10 27.54 2.06
N PRO A 297 5.90 28.43 1.43
CA PRO A 297 6.25 28.31 0.03
C PRO A 297 6.96 26.99 -0.30
N THR A 298 6.68 26.45 -1.49
CA THR A 298 7.28 25.21 -1.97
C THR A 298 8.81 25.35 -2.11
N VAL A 299 9.54 24.37 -1.56
CA VAL A 299 11.00 24.34 -1.65
C VAL A 299 11.41 23.84 -3.04
N VAL A 300 12.03 24.73 -3.83
CA VAL A 300 12.53 24.41 -5.18
C VAL A 300 13.98 23.88 -5.15
N PRO A 301 14.37 23.01 -6.10
CA PRO A 301 15.77 22.63 -6.29
C PRO A 301 16.64 23.87 -6.51
N LYS A 302 17.78 23.95 -5.82
CA LYS A 302 18.84 24.88 -6.17
C LYS A 302 19.74 24.20 -7.20
N GLU A 303 20.09 24.90 -8.26
CA GLU A 303 21.16 24.45 -9.15
C GLU A 303 22.45 24.33 -8.33
N ALA A 304 23.03 23.13 -8.33
CA ALA A 304 24.33 22.95 -7.73
C ALA A 304 25.35 23.71 -8.59
N PRO A 305 26.33 24.41 -7.98
CA PRO A 305 27.42 24.97 -8.75
C PRO A 305 28.09 23.85 -9.55
N SER A 306 28.25 24.07 -10.85
CA SER A 306 29.03 23.20 -11.72
C SER A 306 30.48 23.17 -11.21
N GLU A 307 30.88 22.11 -10.53
CA GLU A 307 32.29 21.90 -10.21
C GLU A 307 33.07 21.50 -11.46
N ASP A 308 34.33 21.94 -11.51
CA ASP A 308 35.26 21.56 -12.56
C ASP A 308 35.56 20.05 -12.44
N ALA A 309 35.55 19.33 -13.55
CA ALA A 309 35.58 17.85 -13.59
C ALA A 309 36.84 17.22 -12.97
N TRP A 310 37.84 18.04 -12.65
CA TRP A 310 39.15 17.65 -12.12
C TRP A 310 39.34 17.96 -10.64
N THR A 311 38.30 18.40 -9.94
CA THR A 311 38.39 18.69 -8.50
C THR A 311 38.40 17.38 -7.70
N PRO A 312 39.46 17.06 -6.93
CA PRO A 312 39.48 15.85 -6.11
C PRO A 312 38.34 15.89 -5.07
N PRO A 313 37.69 14.76 -4.75
CA PRO A 313 36.52 14.73 -3.88
C PRO A 313 36.94 14.83 -2.42
N VAL A 314 37.46 15.99 -2.01
CA VAL A 314 37.92 16.25 -0.63
C VAL A 314 36.73 16.57 0.29
N LYS A 315 35.58 16.96 -0.28
CA LYS A 315 34.33 17.24 0.45
C LYS A 315 33.18 16.48 -0.21
N GLN A 316 32.52 15.62 0.56
CA GLN A 316 31.18 15.17 0.20
C GLN A 316 30.23 16.37 0.34
N PHE A 317 29.96 17.06 -0.77
CA PHE A 317 28.82 17.94 -0.83
C PHE A 317 27.58 17.05 -0.86
N TYR A 318 26.92 16.92 0.29
CA TYR A 318 25.53 16.51 0.30
C TYR A 318 24.78 17.56 -0.52
N GLN A 319 24.45 17.25 -1.78
CA GLN A 319 23.51 18.09 -2.51
C GLN A 319 22.30 18.27 -1.62
N GLU A 320 22.03 19.51 -1.20
CA GLU A 320 20.90 19.82 -0.34
C GLU A 320 19.62 19.62 -1.15
N THR A 321 19.17 18.37 -1.20
CA THR A 321 17.92 18.02 -1.86
C THR A 321 16.79 18.88 -1.29
N PRO A 322 15.77 19.24 -2.10
CA PRO A 322 14.60 19.97 -1.60
C PRO A 322 13.99 19.32 -0.34
N VAL A 323 14.01 17.99 -0.29
CA VAL A 323 13.58 17.15 0.83
C VAL A 323 14.39 17.46 2.10
N ALA A 324 15.73 17.45 2.02
CA ALA A 324 16.60 17.74 3.15
C ALA A 324 16.47 19.20 3.64
N ARG A 325 16.27 20.14 2.71
CA ARG A 325 16.06 21.56 3.03
C ARG A 325 14.74 21.80 3.76
N LEU A 326 13.66 21.19 3.28
CA LEU A 326 12.36 21.25 3.95
C LEU A 326 12.44 20.62 5.35
N ALA A 327 13.06 19.45 5.47
CA ALA A 327 13.28 18.78 6.74
C ALA A 327 14.11 19.65 7.72
N SER A 328 15.17 20.31 7.23
CA SER A 328 15.94 21.24 8.06
C SER A 328 15.08 22.41 8.53
N ARG A 329 14.34 23.06 7.62
CA ARG A 329 13.49 24.21 7.96
C ARG A 329 12.43 23.87 9.00
N ILE A 330 11.80 22.69 8.89
CA ILE A 330 10.83 22.21 9.89
C ILE A 330 11.53 21.98 11.23
N ALA A 331 12.71 21.35 11.22
CA ALA A 331 13.45 21.09 12.45
C ALA A 331 13.96 22.39 13.12
N ASP A 332 14.34 23.39 12.32
CA ASP A 332 14.75 24.72 12.79
C ASP A 332 13.57 25.43 13.46
N GLN A 333 12.38 25.40 12.85
CA GLN A 333 11.18 25.99 13.44
C GLN A 333 10.79 25.31 14.76
N ILE A 334 10.88 23.97 14.81
CA ILE A 334 10.57 23.22 16.03
C ILE A 334 11.60 23.53 17.13
N ALA A 335 12.89 23.62 16.78
CA ALA A 335 13.92 24.00 17.74
C ALA A 335 13.65 25.41 18.30
N ASP A 336 13.31 26.37 17.44
CA ASP A 336 12.97 27.74 17.84
C ASP A 336 11.78 27.76 18.82
N TRP A 337 10.70 27.02 18.55
CA TRP A 337 9.57 26.92 19.47
C TRP A 337 9.93 26.33 20.84
N LEU A 338 10.83 25.33 20.86
CA LEU A 338 11.28 24.69 22.10
C LEU A 338 12.26 25.58 22.88
N GLU A 339 13.11 26.33 22.20
CA GLU A 339 14.09 27.25 22.82
C GLU A 339 13.44 28.52 23.35
N THR A 340 12.50 29.10 22.60
CA THR A 340 11.75 30.31 23.00
C THR A 340 10.68 30.01 24.07
N GLY A 341 10.32 28.73 24.25
CA GLY A 341 9.32 28.31 25.23
C GLY A 341 7.90 28.74 24.84
N GLU A 342 7.60 28.75 23.54
CA GLU A 342 6.32 29.18 22.96
C GLU A 342 5.13 28.59 23.75
N ILE A 343 4.20 29.46 24.15
CA ILE A 343 3.10 29.07 25.03
C ILE A 343 1.99 28.41 24.22
N LEU A 344 1.73 27.14 24.52
CA LEU A 344 0.57 26.44 24.03
C LEU A 344 -0.68 26.93 24.77
N ALA A 345 -1.36 27.92 24.19
CA ALA A 345 -2.51 28.59 24.80
C ALA A 345 -3.58 27.63 25.36
N SER A 346 -3.81 26.50 24.69
CA SER A 346 -4.80 25.52 25.12
C SER A 346 -4.47 24.77 26.42
N LYS A 347 -3.19 24.64 26.77
CA LYS A 347 -2.74 23.92 27.97
C LYS A 347 -2.12 24.85 29.02
N GLY A 348 -1.99 26.14 28.72
CA GLY A 348 -1.38 27.13 29.62
C GLY A 348 0.07 26.79 30.00
N ARG A 349 0.81 26.10 29.13
CA ARG A 349 2.21 25.71 29.35
C ARG A 349 3.02 25.83 28.07
N SER A 350 4.35 25.94 28.19
CA SER A 350 5.25 25.88 27.04
C SER A 350 5.09 24.58 26.25
N ILE A 351 5.28 24.67 24.94
CA ILE A 351 5.24 23.54 24.02
C ILE A 351 6.36 22.55 24.33
N GLY A 352 6.05 21.26 24.30
CA GLY A 352 7.04 20.18 24.38
C GLY A 352 7.11 19.41 23.07
N ALA A 353 8.19 18.64 22.87
CA ALA A 353 8.35 17.80 21.67
C ALA A 353 7.17 16.82 21.47
N GLY A 354 6.57 16.34 22.56
CA GLY A 354 5.40 15.46 22.51
C GLY A 354 4.08 16.12 22.09
N ASP A 355 4.04 17.45 21.97
CA ASP A 355 2.86 18.18 21.46
C ASP A 355 2.91 18.38 19.93
N ILE A 356 3.99 17.95 19.27
CA ILE A 356 4.25 18.19 17.84
C ILE A 356 4.06 16.88 17.07
N LEU A 357 3.22 16.93 16.02
CA LEU A 357 2.99 15.81 15.11
C LEU A 357 3.30 16.22 13.67
N ILE A 358 4.15 15.46 12.99
CA ILE A 358 4.48 15.66 11.57
C ILE A 358 3.75 14.58 10.76
N LEU A 359 2.73 14.98 10.01
CA LEU A 359 1.97 14.09 9.13
C LEU A 359 2.59 14.07 7.73
N VAL A 360 2.79 12.86 7.19
CA VAL A 360 3.31 12.64 5.84
C VAL A 360 2.44 11.61 5.13
N GLN A 361 2.18 11.81 3.83
CA GLN A 361 1.34 10.88 3.06
C GLN A 361 2.00 9.51 2.87
N ARG A 362 3.33 9.48 2.67
CA ARG A 362 4.11 8.26 2.47
C ARG A 362 5.36 8.30 3.32
N ARG A 363 5.66 7.18 3.99
CA ARG A 363 6.95 6.97 4.66
C ARG A 363 8.01 6.71 3.59
N ALA A 364 8.59 7.79 3.08
CA ALA A 364 9.63 7.77 2.06
C ALA A 364 10.90 8.46 2.58
N THR A 365 11.82 8.78 1.67
CA THR A 365 13.10 9.47 1.94
C THR A 365 12.97 10.74 2.79
N PHE A 366 11.81 11.41 2.79
CA PHE A 366 11.56 12.57 3.64
C PHE A 366 11.56 12.24 5.14
N VAL A 367 11.04 11.08 5.56
CA VAL A 367 10.99 10.70 6.97
C VAL A 367 12.40 10.53 7.52
N GLU A 368 13.28 9.83 6.80
CA GLU A 368 14.68 9.66 7.19
C GLU A 368 15.41 11.01 7.29
N ALA A 369 15.19 11.90 6.32
CA ALA A 369 15.76 13.24 6.32
C ALA A 369 15.25 14.08 7.52
N MET A 370 13.96 14.00 7.83
CA MET A 370 13.33 14.68 8.96
C MET A 370 13.90 14.21 10.29
N VAL A 371 14.00 12.90 10.48
CA VAL A 371 14.54 12.28 11.69
C VAL A 371 16.00 12.67 11.90
N ARG A 372 16.80 12.64 10.83
CA ARG A 372 18.20 13.10 10.89
C ARG A 372 18.29 14.58 11.22
N ALA A 373 17.38 15.42 10.71
CA ALA A 373 17.34 16.85 11.00
C ALA A 373 16.97 17.13 12.46
N LEU A 374 16.02 16.39 13.03
CA LEU A 374 15.60 16.50 14.43
C LEU A 374 16.68 15.98 15.39
N LYS A 375 17.25 14.80 15.14
CA LYS A 375 18.34 14.23 15.94
C LYS A 375 19.57 15.14 16.01
N ARG A 376 19.93 15.80 14.89
CA ARG A 376 21.03 16.78 14.85
C ARG A 376 20.80 18.00 15.75
N ARG A 377 19.54 18.34 16.05
CA ARG A 377 19.15 19.44 16.94
C ARG A 377 18.81 18.97 18.36
N GLY A 378 19.06 17.70 18.68
CA GLY A 378 18.75 17.13 20.01
C GLY A 378 17.25 17.00 20.31
N ILE A 379 16.38 17.11 19.31
CA ILE A 379 14.93 17.02 19.50
C ILE A 379 14.53 15.53 19.62
N PRO A 380 13.85 15.11 20.69
CA PRO A 380 13.36 13.74 20.83
C PRO A 380 12.33 13.41 19.76
N VAL A 381 12.46 12.25 19.10
CA VAL A 381 11.54 11.78 18.06
C VAL A 381 11.07 10.36 18.40
N ALA A 382 9.76 10.17 18.40
CA ALA A 382 9.14 8.85 18.49
C ALA A 382 8.82 8.31 17.07
N GLY A 383 9.03 7.01 16.84
CA GLY A 383 8.31 6.30 15.77
C GLY A 383 8.99 6.15 14.41
N VAL A 384 10.32 6.11 14.34
CA VAL A 384 11.03 5.88 13.06
C VAL A 384 11.26 4.40 12.83
N ASP A 385 11.65 3.68 13.88
CA ASP A 385 12.01 2.28 13.73
C ASP A 385 10.78 1.44 14.04
N ARG A 386 10.15 0.88 12.99
CA ARG A 386 9.89 -0.56 13.10
C ARG A 386 11.27 -1.16 13.20
N MET A 387 11.75 -1.30 14.43
CA MET A 387 12.99 -2.01 14.69
C MET A 387 12.75 -3.41 14.13
N VAL A 388 13.29 -3.69 12.95
CA VAL A 388 13.28 -5.04 12.41
C VAL A 388 14.16 -5.80 13.39
N LEU A 389 13.52 -6.52 14.30
CA LEU A 389 14.21 -7.12 15.45
C LEU A 389 15.37 -7.99 14.96
N THR A 390 15.17 -8.70 13.84
CA THR A 390 16.16 -9.56 13.18
C THR A 390 17.36 -8.83 12.58
N GLU A 391 17.31 -7.51 12.40
CA GLU A 391 18.41 -6.70 11.88
C GLU A 391 19.21 -6.01 12.99
N GLN A 392 18.77 -6.12 14.25
CA GLN A 392 19.54 -5.61 15.37
C GLN A 392 20.76 -6.50 15.59
N LEU A 393 21.95 -5.90 15.73
CA LEU A 393 23.22 -6.63 15.89
C LEU A 393 23.13 -7.70 16.98
N ALA A 394 22.60 -7.35 18.15
CA ALA A 394 22.42 -8.30 19.24
C ALA A 394 21.53 -9.50 18.87
N VAL A 395 20.49 -9.30 18.07
CA VAL A 395 19.60 -10.38 17.64
C VAL A 395 20.26 -11.21 16.55
N MET A 396 21.01 -10.59 15.64
CA MET A 396 21.81 -11.29 14.63
C MET A 396 22.85 -12.20 15.29
N ASP A 397 23.50 -11.74 16.35
CA ASP A 397 24.47 -12.54 17.12
C ASP A 397 23.81 -13.76 17.78
N LEU A 398 22.62 -13.59 18.35
CA LEU A 398 21.84 -14.69 18.93
C LEU A 398 21.35 -15.68 17.86
N VAL A 399 20.92 -15.19 16.69
CA VAL A 399 20.54 -16.05 15.56
C VAL A 399 21.75 -16.84 15.07
N ALA A 400 22.91 -16.20 14.92
CA ALA A 400 24.15 -16.89 14.53
C ALA A 400 24.53 -18.00 15.53
N LEU A 401 24.32 -17.77 16.83
CA LEU A 401 24.51 -18.78 17.88
C LEU A 401 23.50 -19.93 17.74
N GLY A 402 22.22 -19.63 17.51
CA GLY A 402 21.20 -20.65 17.27
C GLY A 402 21.47 -21.50 16.03
N GLU A 403 21.91 -20.87 14.94
CA GLU A 403 22.30 -21.58 13.73
C GLU A 403 23.56 -22.44 13.95
N PHE A 404 24.50 -21.99 14.77
CA PHE A 404 25.63 -22.83 15.20
C PHE A 404 25.17 -24.06 15.99
N PHE A 405 24.18 -23.94 16.89
CA PHE A 405 23.65 -25.10 17.62
C PHE A 405 22.98 -26.11 16.69
N LEU A 406 22.30 -25.65 15.65
CA LEU A 406 21.64 -26.53 14.67
C LEU A 406 22.65 -27.22 13.72
N LEU A 407 23.73 -26.53 13.35
CA LEU A 407 24.75 -27.06 12.45
C LEU A 407 26.16 -26.57 12.86
N PRO A 408 26.81 -27.25 13.84
CA PRO A 408 28.13 -26.86 14.33
C PRO A 408 29.24 -26.90 13.26
N GLU A 409 29.04 -27.61 12.16
CA GLU A 409 29.95 -27.68 11.02
C GLU A 409 29.89 -26.44 10.12
N ASN A 410 28.96 -25.51 10.34
CA ASN A 410 28.92 -24.25 9.61
C ASN A 410 30.00 -23.29 10.12
N ASP A 411 31.14 -23.30 9.43
CA ASP A 411 32.32 -22.50 9.76
C ASP A 411 32.04 -20.99 9.81
N LEU A 412 31.15 -20.47 8.95
CA LEU A 412 30.85 -19.03 8.91
C LEU A 412 30.08 -18.60 10.15
N ASN A 413 29.07 -19.38 10.54
CA ASN A 413 28.26 -19.05 11.72
C ASN A 413 29.08 -19.16 13.00
N LEU A 414 29.89 -20.21 13.13
CA LEU A 414 30.80 -20.32 14.26
C LEU A 414 31.82 -19.16 14.28
N ALA A 415 32.37 -18.75 13.14
CA ALA A 415 33.27 -17.60 13.09
C ALA A 415 32.57 -16.28 13.52
N THR A 416 31.31 -16.08 13.12
CA THR A 416 30.49 -14.95 13.57
C THR A 416 30.31 -14.96 15.08
N VAL A 417 29.96 -16.11 15.66
CA VAL A 417 29.80 -16.26 17.13
C VAL A 417 31.12 -16.02 17.87
N LEU A 418 32.24 -16.53 17.35
CA LEU A 418 33.56 -16.35 17.95
C LEU A 418 34.00 -14.87 17.95
N LYS A 419 33.78 -14.12 16.85
CA LYS A 419 34.04 -12.66 16.80
C LYS A 419 32.98 -11.83 17.53
N GLY A 420 31.79 -12.38 17.73
CA GLY A 420 30.65 -11.70 18.35
C GLY A 420 30.89 -11.40 19.83
N PRO A 421 30.03 -10.56 20.44
CA PRO A 421 30.20 -10.10 21.82
C PRO A 421 30.14 -11.20 22.88
N LEU A 422 29.62 -12.39 22.53
CA LEU A 422 29.53 -13.53 23.44
C LEU A 422 30.87 -14.18 23.75
N ILE A 423 31.83 -14.13 22.81
CA ILE A 423 33.16 -14.73 22.95
C ILE A 423 34.25 -13.67 22.80
N GLY A 424 34.12 -12.76 21.83
CA GLY A 424 34.98 -11.59 21.68
C GLY A 424 36.36 -11.86 21.11
N TRP A 425 36.51 -12.88 20.25
CA TRP A 425 37.80 -13.15 19.60
C TRP A 425 38.20 -12.06 18.60
N ASP A 426 39.51 -11.81 18.53
CA ASP A 426 40.09 -11.00 17.47
C ASP A 426 40.38 -11.81 16.19
N GLU A 427 40.80 -11.10 15.14
CA GLU A 427 41.11 -11.70 13.84
C GLU A 427 42.33 -12.64 13.89
N GLY A 428 43.28 -12.37 14.79
CA GLY A 428 44.47 -13.20 14.96
C GLY A 428 44.14 -14.54 15.58
N GLN A 429 43.33 -14.55 16.64
CA GLN A 429 42.84 -15.76 17.31
C GLN A 429 42.02 -16.64 16.37
N LEU A 430 41.13 -16.02 15.58
CA LEU A 430 40.34 -16.74 14.59
C LEU A 430 41.23 -17.31 13.47
N PHE A 431 42.22 -16.54 12.99
CA PHE A 431 43.17 -17.01 11.98
C PHE A 431 44.02 -18.17 12.48
N GLU A 432 44.55 -18.11 13.71
CA GLU A 432 45.30 -19.18 14.36
C GLU A 432 44.51 -20.50 14.44
N LEU A 433 43.19 -20.43 14.62
CA LEU A 433 42.32 -21.60 14.64
C LEU A 433 41.98 -22.10 13.21
N ALA A 434 41.71 -21.16 12.30
CA ALA A 434 41.23 -21.47 10.96
C ALA A 434 42.34 -21.85 9.97
N HIS A 435 43.56 -21.32 10.15
CA HIS A 435 44.65 -21.47 9.21
C HIS A 435 45.17 -22.92 9.19
N ARG A 436 45.26 -23.51 7.99
CA ARG A 436 45.72 -24.90 7.75
C ARG A 436 44.93 -26.00 8.48
N ARG A 437 43.70 -25.71 8.92
CA ARG A 437 42.80 -26.75 9.45
C ARG A 437 42.42 -27.76 8.35
N THR A 438 42.15 -29.00 8.77
CA THR A 438 41.76 -30.11 7.87
C THR A 438 40.28 -30.51 8.00
N GLY A 439 39.58 -30.02 9.03
CA GLY A 439 38.15 -30.25 9.28
C GLY A 439 37.41 -28.94 9.56
N SER A 440 36.16 -29.02 10.05
CA SER A 440 35.37 -27.84 10.42
C SER A 440 36.05 -27.01 11.52
N LEU A 441 35.67 -25.74 11.61
CA LEU A 441 36.13 -24.80 12.62
C LEU A 441 35.78 -25.31 14.03
N TRP A 442 34.63 -25.97 14.18
CA TRP A 442 34.24 -26.62 15.43
C TRP A 442 35.14 -27.82 15.78
N ALA A 443 35.50 -28.65 14.80
CA ALA A 443 36.43 -29.77 15.02
C ALA A 443 37.82 -29.25 15.44
N ALA A 444 38.29 -28.16 14.83
CA ALA A 444 39.52 -27.50 15.22
C ALA A 444 39.41 -26.94 16.65
N LEU A 445 38.30 -26.30 17.01
CA LEU A 445 38.08 -25.77 18.36
C LEU A 445 38.02 -26.88 19.42
N ARG A 446 37.38 -28.00 19.10
CA ARG A 446 37.32 -29.20 19.95
C ARG A 446 38.69 -29.81 20.24
N SER A 447 39.65 -29.65 19.35
CA SER A 447 41.03 -30.09 19.58
C SER A 447 41.80 -29.22 20.61
N ARG A 448 41.20 -28.11 21.06
CA ARG A 448 41.72 -27.18 22.07
C ARG A 448 40.78 -27.12 23.29
N PRO A 449 40.68 -28.19 24.11
CA PRO A 449 39.72 -28.27 25.20
C PRO A 449 39.95 -27.23 26.31
N ASP A 450 41.17 -26.72 26.46
CA ASP A 450 41.52 -25.66 27.43
C ASP A 450 41.09 -24.25 26.98
N SER A 451 40.53 -24.12 25.77
CA SER A 451 39.99 -22.85 25.30
C SER A 451 38.70 -22.51 26.03
N GLU A 452 38.65 -21.35 26.67
CA GLU A 452 37.43 -20.80 27.29
C GLU A 452 36.26 -20.77 26.29
N ALA A 453 36.52 -20.41 25.03
CA ALA A 453 35.51 -20.42 23.98
C ALA A 453 34.93 -21.81 23.71
N TYR A 454 35.78 -22.87 23.70
CA TYR A 454 35.29 -24.24 23.57
C TYR A 454 34.45 -24.64 24.77
N GLY A 455 34.89 -24.32 25.99
CA GLY A 455 34.15 -24.60 27.23
C GLY A 455 32.77 -23.97 27.23
N THR A 456 32.69 -22.66 26.95
CA THR A 456 31.44 -21.90 26.90
C THR A 456 30.50 -22.44 25.81
N LEU A 457 30.98 -22.60 24.57
CA LEU A 457 30.15 -23.06 23.45
C LEU A 457 29.74 -24.52 23.61
N SER A 458 30.59 -25.39 24.15
CA SER A 458 30.25 -26.80 24.40
C SER A 458 29.21 -26.93 25.52
N ALA A 459 29.28 -26.08 26.56
CA ALA A 459 28.27 -26.06 27.62
C ALA A 459 26.91 -25.57 27.10
N LEU A 460 26.90 -24.52 26.27
CA LEU A 460 25.68 -24.02 25.65
C LEU A 460 25.10 -25.02 24.64
N LEU A 461 25.94 -25.65 23.81
CA LEU A 461 25.52 -26.67 22.85
C LEU A 461 24.89 -27.88 23.56
N ALA A 462 25.50 -28.38 24.64
CA ALA A 462 24.95 -29.48 25.42
C ALA A 462 23.59 -29.17 26.05
N ARG A 463 23.29 -27.88 26.26
CA ARG A 463 22.00 -27.43 26.79
C ARG A 463 20.96 -27.19 25.71
N ALA A 464 21.36 -26.81 24.50
CA ALA A 464 20.47 -26.58 23.38
C ALA A 464 19.61 -27.81 23.05
N ASP A 465 20.12 -29.02 23.33
CA ASP A 465 19.38 -30.28 23.14
C ASP A 465 18.19 -30.47 24.11
N PHE A 466 18.20 -29.78 25.27
CA PHE A 466 17.24 -30.01 26.35
C PHE A 466 16.46 -28.76 26.79
N ALA A 467 16.90 -27.56 26.39
CA ALA A 467 16.27 -26.31 26.77
C ALA A 467 15.43 -25.72 25.62
N PRO A 468 14.19 -25.25 25.88
CA PRO A 468 13.45 -24.44 24.93
C PRO A 468 14.23 -23.18 24.52
N PRO A 469 14.10 -22.69 23.28
CA PRO A 469 14.86 -21.52 22.80
C PRO A 469 14.71 -20.27 23.69
N PHE A 470 13.51 -20.04 24.22
CA PHE A 470 13.25 -18.91 25.12
C PHE A 470 14.09 -18.97 26.40
N GLU A 471 14.15 -20.13 27.06
CA GLU A 471 14.91 -20.33 28.29
C GLU A 471 16.42 -20.23 28.03
N LEU A 472 16.90 -20.82 26.93
CA LEU A 472 18.29 -20.77 26.52
C LEU A 472 18.79 -19.33 26.31
N TYR A 473 18.04 -18.52 25.55
CA TYR A 473 18.43 -17.13 25.30
C TYR A 473 18.22 -16.21 26.50
N THR A 474 17.19 -16.46 27.33
CA THR A 474 16.94 -15.64 28.52
C THR A 474 18.06 -15.79 29.55
N GLU A 475 18.62 -16.99 29.69
CA GLU A 475 19.75 -17.19 30.59
C GLU A 475 21.05 -16.60 30.06
N LEU A 476 21.29 -16.74 28.75
CA LEU A 476 22.44 -16.15 28.07
C LEU A 476 22.47 -14.62 28.22
N LEU A 477 21.30 -13.97 28.12
CA LEU A 477 21.12 -12.51 28.30
C LEU A 477 20.87 -12.10 29.76
N GLY A 478 20.83 -13.08 30.66
CA GLY A 478 20.44 -12.94 32.06
C GLY A 478 21.65 -12.93 33.00
N LYS A 479 21.56 -13.63 34.14
CA LYS A 479 22.63 -13.67 35.17
C LYS A 479 23.98 -14.26 34.71
N GLY A 480 24.12 -14.64 33.44
CA GLY A 480 25.35 -15.17 32.84
C GLY A 480 25.98 -14.33 31.73
N GLY A 481 25.42 -13.15 31.38
CA GLY A 481 25.94 -12.31 30.29
C GLY A 481 25.11 -11.04 30.04
#